data_AF-A0A2Z6NBR3-F1
#
_entry.id   AF-A0A2Z6NBR3-F1
#
_cell.length_a   1.000
_cell.length_b   1.000
_cell.length_c   1.000
_cell.angle_alpha   90.00
_cell.angle_beta   90.00
_cell.angle_gamma   90.00
#
_symmetry.space_group_name_H-M   'P 1'
#
loop_
_entity.id
_entity.type
_entity.pdbx_description
1 polymer ?
#
loop_
_entity_poly.entity_id
_entity_poly.type
_entity_poly.pdbx_seq_one_letter_code
_entity_poly.pdbx_strand_id
1 'polypeptide(L)'
;MGSILSSQNTPKTKEEMETALNKAKEIVAASPVVVFSKTYCGYCNRVKALLKQLGATYKVLELDTESDGGDIQAALAEWTGQRTVPNVFIGGKHIGGCD
;
A
#
# COMPACT_ATOMS: atom_id res chain seq x y z
N MET A 1 -41.98 -0.60 -6.35
CA MET A 1 -41.57 -1.64 -5.37
C MET A 1 -40.24 -2.24 -5.81
N GLY A 2 -39.22 -2.12 -4.97
CA GLY A 2 -38.09 -3.05 -4.89
C GLY A 2 -37.09 -3.08 -6.04
N SER A 3 -36.12 -2.16 -6.02
CA SER A 3 -34.82 -2.44 -6.64
C SER A 3 -34.19 -3.62 -5.90
N ILE A 4 -34.02 -4.73 -6.60
CA ILE A 4 -33.34 -5.91 -6.07
C ILE A 4 -31.85 -5.59 -6.06
N LEU A 5 -31.35 -5.28 -4.86
CA LEU A 5 -29.94 -5.37 -4.52
C LEU A 5 -29.51 -6.82 -4.74
N SER A 6 -28.60 -7.04 -5.70
CA SER A 6 -27.87 -8.30 -5.81
C SER A 6 -26.46 -8.00 -6.26
N SER A 7 -25.57 -8.03 -5.26
CA SER A 7 -24.18 -8.46 -5.36
C SER A 7 -23.37 -7.88 -6.52
N GLN A 8 -22.81 -6.69 -6.32
CA GLN A 8 -21.72 -6.19 -7.16
C GLN A 8 -20.46 -7.02 -6.87
N ASN A 9 -20.32 -8.13 -7.59
CA ASN A 9 -19.02 -8.77 -7.79
C ASN A 9 -18.54 -8.33 -9.19
N THR A 10 -18.16 -7.06 -9.30
CA THR A 10 -17.65 -6.47 -10.54
C THR A 10 -16.17 -6.86 -10.68
N PRO A 11 -15.72 -7.43 -11.81
CA PRO A 11 -14.29 -7.47 -12.13
C PRO A 11 -13.79 -6.03 -12.16
N LYS A 12 -12.81 -5.69 -11.31
CA LYS A 12 -12.17 -4.37 -11.34
C LYS A 12 -11.61 -4.11 -12.74
N THR A 13 -11.76 -2.88 -13.24
CA THR A 13 -11.28 -2.58 -14.58
C THR A 13 -9.75 -2.55 -14.58
N LYS A 14 -9.15 -3.06 -15.66
CA LYS A 14 -7.68 -3.15 -15.82
C LYS A 14 -7.00 -1.78 -15.65
N GLU A 15 -7.70 -0.73 -16.05
CA GLU A 15 -7.24 0.67 -15.99
C GLU A 15 -7.09 1.20 -14.56
N GLU A 16 -8.01 0.86 -13.66
CA GLU A 16 -7.94 1.25 -12.23
C GLU A 16 -6.73 0.60 -11.54
N MET A 17 -6.47 -0.68 -11.84
CA MET A 17 -5.32 -1.40 -11.30
C MET A 17 -4.00 -0.84 -11.82
N GLU A 18 -3.92 -0.55 -13.12
CA GLU A 18 -2.74 0.05 -13.75
C GLU A 18 -2.44 1.43 -13.17
N THR A 19 -3.47 2.25 -12.96
CA THR A 19 -3.34 3.57 -12.32
C THR A 19 -2.84 3.45 -10.89
N ALA A 20 -3.40 2.54 -10.08
CA ALA A 20 -2.98 2.32 -8.70
C ALA A 20 -1.52 1.81 -8.61
N LEU A 21 -1.12 0.93 -9.53
CA LEU A 21 0.25 0.43 -9.62
C LEU A 21 1.24 1.55 -9.98
N ASN A 22 0.88 2.41 -10.95
CA ASN A 22 1.70 3.54 -11.34
C ASN A 22 1.86 4.53 -10.19
N LYS A 23 0.77 4.87 -9.48
CA LYS A 23 0.82 5.69 -8.26
C LYS A 23 1.76 5.10 -7.20
N ALA A 24 1.67 3.78 -6.94
CA ALA A 24 2.55 3.11 -5.98
C ALA A 24 4.03 3.20 -6.41
N LYS A 25 4.33 2.96 -7.68
CA LYS A 25 5.69 3.04 -8.24
C LYS A 25 6.25 4.47 -8.21
N GLU A 26 5.44 5.48 -8.51
CA GLU A 26 5.83 6.88 -8.43
C GLU A 26 6.20 7.29 -7.00
N ILE A 27 5.39 6.88 -6.01
CA ILE A 27 5.69 7.13 -4.59
C ILE A 27 7.01 6.48 -4.19
N VAL A 28 7.23 5.22 -4.62
CA VAL A 28 8.47 4.47 -4.37
C VAL A 28 9.68 5.11 -5.06
N ALA A 29 9.52 5.67 -6.25
CA ALA A 29 10.58 6.36 -6.97
C ALA A 29 10.90 7.74 -6.38
N ALA A 30 9.90 8.43 -5.82
CA ALA A 30 10.03 9.79 -5.30
C ALA A 30 10.65 9.87 -3.89
N SER A 31 10.76 8.74 -3.16
CA SER A 31 11.22 8.74 -1.77
C SER A 31 12.23 7.61 -1.51
N PRO A 32 13.36 7.87 -0.83
CA PRO A 32 14.37 6.83 -0.54
C PRO A 32 13.84 5.66 0.30
N VAL A 33 12.88 5.93 1.19
CA VAL A 33 12.22 4.92 2.01
C VAL A 33 10.71 5.17 1.96
N VAL A 34 9.94 4.12 1.64
CA VAL A 34 8.48 4.16 1.61
C VAL A 34 7.92 3.03 2.46
N VAL A 35 6.90 3.34 3.26
CA VAL A 35 6.15 2.38 4.06
C VAL A 35 4.68 2.48 3.68
N PHE A 36 4.18 1.47 2.98
CA PHE A 36 2.74 1.27 2.84
C PHE A 36 2.21 0.65 4.12
N SER A 37 1.26 1.33 4.74
CA SER A 37 0.84 1.12 6.12
C SER A 37 -0.68 1.14 6.24
N LYS A 38 -1.18 0.76 7.41
CA LYS A 38 -2.53 1.13 7.86
C LYS A 38 -2.49 1.73 9.26
N THR A 39 -3.36 2.69 9.55
CA THR A 39 -3.34 3.44 10.82
C THR A 39 -3.52 2.54 12.05
N TYR A 40 -4.32 1.47 11.92
CA TYR A 40 -4.61 0.52 12.99
C TYR A 40 -3.59 -0.63 13.12
N CYS A 41 -2.54 -0.67 12.29
CA CYS A 41 -1.61 -1.81 12.26
C CYS A 41 -0.44 -1.65 13.24
N GLY A 42 -0.40 -2.51 14.26
CA GLY A 42 0.70 -2.54 15.23
C GLY A 42 2.07 -2.87 14.62
N TYR A 43 2.12 -3.72 13.59
CA TYR A 43 3.37 -4.04 12.85
C TYR A 43 3.90 -2.82 12.10
N CYS A 44 3.02 -2.03 11.48
CA CYS A 44 3.40 -0.78 10.81
C CYS A 44 3.99 0.23 11.80
N ASN A 45 3.43 0.33 13.00
CA ASN A 45 3.95 1.22 14.04
C ASN A 45 5.36 0.83 14.48
N ARG A 46 5.69 -0.47 14.53
CA ARG A 46 7.05 -0.94 14.83
C ARG A 46 8.05 -0.56 13.74
N VAL A 47 7.69 -0.72 12.46
CA VAL A 47 8.55 -0.29 11.33
C VAL A 47 8.78 1.22 11.37
N LYS A 48 7.73 2.03 11.56
CA LYS A 48 7.86 3.50 11.68
C LYS A 48 8.76 3.88 12.85
N ALA A 49 8.59 3.23 14.01
CA ALA A 49 9.41 3.49 15.19
C ALA A 49 10.88 3.14 14.95
N LEU A 50 11.17 2.01 14.30
CA LEU A 50 12.53 1.61 13.93
C LEU A 50 13.17 2.63 12.98
N LEU A 51 12.48 3.02 11.91
CA LEU A 51 12.99 4.02 10.97
C LEU A 51 13.25 5.36 11.64
N LYS A 52 12.36 5.77 12.55
CA LYS A 52 12.55 6.97 13.38
C LYS A 52 13.76 6.86 14.29
N GLN A 53 13.97 5.71 14.95
CA GLN A 53 15.13 5.46 15.82
C GLN A 53 16.44 5.52 15.03
N LEU A 54 16.44 5.05 13.78
CA LEU A 54 17.59 5.10 12.88
C LEU A 54 17.82 6.51 12.29
N GLY A 55 16.93 7.48 12.55
CA GLY A 55 17.02 8.81 11.96
C GLY A 55 16.78 8.84 10.45
N ALA A 56 16.11 7.81 9.90
CA ALA A 56 15.82 7.73 8.48
C ALA A 56 14.65 8.66 8.11
N THR A 57 14.77 9.34 6.98
CA THR A 57 13.64 10.04 6.36
C THR A 57 12.84 9.03 5.54
N TYR A 58 11.54 8.89 5.82
CA TYR A 58 10.66 7.96 5.14
C TYR A 58 9.30 8.58 4.83
N LYS A 59 8.67 8.12 3.74
CA LYS A 59 7.30 8.43 3.38
C LYS A 59 6.38 7.31 3.86
N VAL A 60 5.24 7.66 4.43
CA VAL A 60 4.18 6.71 4.78
C VAL A 60 2.98 6.98 3.90
N LEU A 61 2.35 5.91 3.40
CA LEU A 61 1.03 5.94 2.80
C LEU A 61 0.10 5.03 3.61
N GLU A 62 -0.91 5.62 4.23
CA GLU A 62 -1.89 4.91 5.05
C GLU A 62 -3.04 4.44 4.15
N LEU A 63 -3.01 3.18 3.72
CA LEU A 63 -3.93 2.62 2.72
C LEU A 63 -5.39 2.57 3.21
N ASP A 64 -5.65 2.65 4.50
CA ASP A 64 -7.00 2.72 5.06
C ASP A 64 -7.60 4.12 5.03
N THR A 65 -6.81 5.16 4.80
CA THR A 65 -7.29 6.55 4.67
C THR A 65 -7.33 7.06 3.25
N GLU A 66 -6.64 6.37 2.33
CA GLU A 66 -6.66 6.68 0.89
C GLU A 66 -7.93 6.11 0.23
N SER A 67 -8.60 6.91 -0.59
CA SER A 67 -9.82 6.48 -1.31
C SER A 67 -9.58 5.29 -2.24
N ASP A 68 -8.38 5.23 -2.84
CA ASP A 68 -7.90 4.17 -3.72
C ASP A 68 -6.97 3.18 -3.00
N GLY A 69 -6.89 3.24 -1.67
CA GLY A 69 -5.93 2.44 -0.90
C GLY A 69 -6.15 0.92 -1.02
N GLY A 70 -7.40 0.49 -1.24
CA GLY A 70 -7.71 -0.91 -1.56
C GLY A 70 -7.19 -1.37 -2.92
N ASP A 71 -7.11 -0.47 -3.89
CA ASP A 71 -6.56 -0.72 -5.23
C ASP A 71 -5.04 -0.73 -5.18
N ILE A 72 -4.43 0.24 -4.48
CA ILE A 72 -2.99 0.25 -4.22
C ILE A 72 -2.58 -1.04 -3.50
N GLN A 73 -3.35 -1.50 -2.50
CA GLN A 73 -3.04 -2.76 -1.80
C GLN A 73 -3.08 -3.98 -2.73
N ALA A 74 -4.00 -4.01 -3.70
CA ALA A 74 -4.07 -5.07 -4.70
C ALA A 74 -2.92 -4.98 -5.71
N ALA A 75 -2.59 -3.78 -6.18
CA ALA A 75 -1.46 -3.53 -7.06
C ALA A 75 -0.12 -3.90 -6.42
N LEU A 76 0.05 -3.61 -5.12
CA LEU A 76 1.22 -4.06 -4.35
C LEU A 76 1.32 -5.57 -4.29
N ALA A 77 0.19 -6.28 -4.14
CA ALA A 77 0.17 -7.74 -4.14
C ALA A 77 0.61 -8.31 -5.50
N GLU A 78 0.17 -7.71 -6.61
CA GLU A 78 0.58 -8.10 -7.96
C GLU A 78 2.07 -7.80 -8.21
N TRP A 79 2.54 -6.62 -7.79
CA TRP A 79 3.91 -6.20 -8.05
C TRP A 79 4.95 -6.90 -7.17
N THR A 80 4.65 -7.08 -5.89
CA THR A 80 5.61 -7.55 -4.89
C THR A 80 5.37 -8.99 -4.42
N GLY A 81 4.21 -9.56 -4.74
CA GLY A 81 3.73 -10.80 -4.15
C GLY A 81 3.19 -10.64 -2.71
N GLN A 82 3.27 -9.44 -2.13
CA GLN A 82 2.88 -9.17 -0.75
C GLN A 82 1.69 -8.20 -0.67
N ARG A 83 0.53 -8.73 -0.24
CA ARG A 83 -0.68 -7.94 0.02
C ARG A 83 -0.70 -7.30 1.41
N THR A 84 0.04 -7.84 2.35
CA THR A 84 -0.01 -7.44 3.77
C THR A 84 0.75 -6.14 4.01
N VAL A 85 0.27 -5.37 4.99
CA VAL A 85 1.02 -4.24 5.54
C VAL A 85 1.73 -4.66 6.84
N PRO A 86 2.90 -4.09 7.17
CA PRO A 86 3.64 -3.10 6.39
C PRO A 86 4.20 -3.70 5.10
N ASN A 87 4.30 -2.89 4.05
CA ASN A 87 5.05 -3.24 2.84
C ASN A 87 6.07 -2.11 2.60
N VAL A 88 7.36 -2.46 2.70
CA VAL A 88 8.46 -1.50 2.82
C VAL A 88 9.34 -1.52 1.57
N PHE A 89 9.68 -0.33 1.08
CA PHE A 89 10.63 -0.13 -0.01
C PHE A 89 11.79 0.75 0.44
N ILE A 90 13.00 0.41 0.01
CA ILE A 90 14.23 1.20 0.24
C ILE A 90 15.00 1.31 -1.08
N GLY A 91 15.31 2.52 -1.52
CA GLY A 91 16.01 2.78 -2.77
C GLY A 91 15.30 2.18 -3.99
N GLY A 92 13.97 2.20 -3.99
CA GLY A 92 13.15 1.60 -5.04
C GLY A 92 12.99 0.07 -4.97
N LYS A 93 13.70 -0.61 -4.07
CA LYS A 93 13.64 -2.07 -3.91
C LYS A 93 12.65 -2.48 -2.83
N HIS A 94 11.82 -3.48 -3.13
CA HIS A 94 10.94 -4.11 -2.15
C HIS A 94 11.75 -4.89 -1.11
N ILE A 95 11.52 -4.60 0.17
CA ILE A 95 12.19 -5.23 1.31
C ILE A 95 11.29 -6.24 2.01
N GLY A 96 9.98 -6.00 2.05
CA GLY A 96 9.00 -6.89 2.66
C GLY A 96 8.23 -6.25 3.81
N GLY A 97 7.81 -7.08 4.78
CA GLY A 97 7.02 -6.68 5.94
C GLY A 97 7.80 -6.47 7.24
N CYS A 98 7.21 -6.91 8.35
CA CYS A 98 7.76 -6.76 9.71
C CYS A 98 7.85 -8.13 10.39
N ASP A 99 8.69 -8.99 9.83
CA ASP A 99 9.04 -10.30 10.39
C ASP A 99 10.28 -10.22 11.29
#